data_AF-A0A942LM46-F1
#
_entry.id   AF-A0A942LM46-F1
#
_cell.length_a   1.000
_cell.length_b   1.000
_cell.length_c   1.000
_cell.angle_alpha   90.00
_cell.angle_beta   90.00
_cell.angle_gamma   90.00
#
_symmetry.space_group_name_H-M   'P 1'
#
loop_
_entity.id
_entity.type
_entity.pdbx_description
1 polymer ?
#
loop_
_entity_poly.entity_id
_entity_poly.type
_entity_poly.pdbx_seq_one_letter_code
_entity_poly.pdbx_strand_id
1 'polypeptide(L)'
;LVCGGQPRVYARTVIPGWTPHNPWAQVQRLGQQPLGELLFRLPDLQRSAFEWNADASWPQLPGTQAARSLARRCVFIRDNAPLLLTEVFVELDAPAPGRTS
;
A
#
# COMPACT_ATOMS: atom_id res chain seq x y z
N LEU A 1 -6.55 2.96 -1.24
CA LEU A 1 -7.36 3.30 -0.05
C LEU A 1 -7.97 4.68 -0.26
N VAL A 2 -9.29 4.76 -0.11
CA VAL A 2 -10.08 5.99 -0.34
C VAL A 2 -10.64 6.44 1.01
N CYS A 3 -10.54 7.73 1.31
CA CYS A 3 -11.11 8.33 2.52
C CYS A 3 -11.92 9.56 2.11
N GLY A 4 -13.20 9.62 2.50
CA GLY A 4 -14.09 10.71 2.12
C GLY A 4 -14.28 10.86 0.60
N GLY A 5 -14.27 9.73 -0.14
CA GLY A 5 -14.36 9.74 -1.61
C GLY A 5 -13.07 10.13 -2.34
N GLN A 6 -12.00 10.50 -1.62
CA GLN A 6 -10.72 10.89 -2.19
C GLN A 6 -9.66 9.78 -2.04
N PRO A 7 -8.90 9.43 -3.09
CA PRO A 7 -7.78 8.51 -2.97
C PRO A 7 -6.70 9.14 -2.07
N ARG A 8 -6.29 8.43 -1.02
CA ARG A 8 -5.24 8.90 -0.09
C ARG A 8 -3.96 8.08 -0.17
N VAL A 9 -4.10 6.77 -0.42
CA VAL A 9 -2.97 5.87 -0.53
C VAL A 9 -3.17 4.95 -1.72
N TYR A 10 -2.20 4.94 -2.62
CA TYR A 10 -2.05 3.90 -3.63
C TYR A 10 -1.07 2.87 -3.11
N ALA A 11 -1.38 1.60 -3.29
CA ALA A 11 -0.53 0.52 -2.81
C ALA A 11 -0.34 -0.52 -3.91
N ARG A 12 0.87 -1.07 -3.97
CA ARG A 12 1.21 -2.20 -4.83
C ARG A 12 1.84 -3.28 -3.99
N THR A 13 1.32 -4.49 -4.14
CA THR A 13 1.87 -5.70 -3.52
C THR A 13 2.54 -6.55 -4.58
N VAL A 14 3.74 -7.07 -4.29
CA VAL A 14 4.49 -7.97 -5.16
C VAL A 14 4.91 -9.19 -4.34
N ILE A 15 4.60 -10.38 -4.86
CA ILE A 15 4.97 -11.66 -4.25
C ILE A 15 5.89 -12.38 -5.25
N PRO A 16 7.20 -12.41 -5.01
CA PRO A 16 8.14 -13.10 -5.90
C PRO A 16 7.97 -14.63 -5.77
N GLY A 17 8.35 -15.35 -6.82
CA GLY A 17 8.34 -16.82 -6.80
C GLY A 17 6.95 -17.42 -6.56
N TRP A 18 5.92 -16.86 -7.20
CA TRP A 18 4.55 -17.31 -7.01
C TRP A 18 4.35 -18.77 -7.43
N THR A 19 3.65 -19.53 -6.58
CA THR A 19 3.21 -20.91 -6.85
C THR A 19 1.78 -21.11 -6.30
N PRO A 20 1.02 -22.12 -6.76
CA PRO A 20 -0.31 -22.42 -6.20
C PRO A 20 -0.31 -22.74 -4.70
N HIS A 21 0.82 -23.19 -4.16
CA HIS A 21 1.01 -23.51 -2.74
C HIS A 21 1.73 -22.40 -1.96
N ASN A 22 1.82 -21.18 -2.52
CA ASN A 22 2.52 -20.08 -1.87
C ASN A 22 1.82 -19.71 -0.53
N PRO A 23 2.55 -19.43 0.56
CA PRO A 23 1.97 -19.00 1.85
C PRO A 23 1.06 -17.76 1.76
N TRP A 24 1.21 -16.99 0.69
CA TRP A 24 0.38 -15.83 0.36
C TRP A 24 -0.78 -16.13 -0.58
N ALA A 25 -1.11 -17.39 -0.89
CA ALA A 25 -2.20 -17.80 -1.79
C ALA A 25 -3.53 -17.06 -1.51
N GLN A 26 -3.84 -16.85 -0.24
CA GLN A 26 -5.03 -16.11 0.23
C GLN A 26 -5.10 -14.64 -0.23
N VAL A 27 -3.97 -14.01 -0.56
CA VAL A 27 -3.90 -12.63 -1.08
C VAL A 27 -4.66 -12.49 -2.40
N GLN A 28 -4.66 -13.54 -3.25
CA GLN A 28 -5.42 -13.53 -4.51
C GLN A 28 -6.94 -13.42 -4.29
N ARG A 29 -7.43 -13.83 -3.12
CA ARG A 29 -8.86 -13.82 -2.78
C ARG A 29 -9.31 -12.56 -2.04
N LEU A 30 -8.42 -11.59 -1.83
CA LEU A 30 -8.75 -10.37 -1.09
C LEU A 30 -9.88 -9.57 -1.74
N GLY A 31 -9.92 -9.50 -3.08
CA GLY A 31 -10.89 -8.66 -3.78
C GLY A 31 -10.82 -7.21 -3.29
N GLN A 32 -11.87 -6.74 -2.62
CA GLN A 32 -11.94 -5.40 -2.02
C GLN A 32 -11.52 -5.36 -0.54
N GLN A 33 -11.26 -6.50 0.10
CA GLN A 33 -10.81 -6.57 1.48
C GLN A 33 -9.41 -5.93 1.59
N PRO A 34 -9.17 -5.05 2.59
CA PRO A 34 -7.84 -4.50 2.82
C PRO A 34 -6.81 -5.59 3.13
N LEU A 35 -5.63 -5.49 2.52
CA LEU A 35 -4.50 -6.37 2.81
C LEU A 35 -4.16 -6.36 4.32
N GLY A 36 -4.20 -5.19 4.97
CA GLY A 36 -3.89 -5.05 6.40
C GLY A 36 -4.75 -5.95 7.29
N GLU A 37 -6.04 -6.11 6.97
CA GLU A 37 -6.96 -6.98 7.72
C GLU A 37 -6.57 -8.46 7.64
N LEU A 38 -6.02 -8.89 6.50
CA LEU A 38 -5.45 -10.22 6.36
C LEU A 38 -4.17 -10.35 7.19
N LEU A 39 -3.29 -9.36 7.10
CA LEU A 39 -1.99 -9.37 7.77
C LEU A 39 -2.15 -9.41 9.30
N PHE A 40 -3.09 -8.67 9.89
CA PHE A 40 -3.31 -8.65 11.34
C PHE A 40 -3.83 -9.97 11.92
N ARG A 41 -4.35 -10.88 11.07
CA ARG A 41 -4.81 -12.21 11.50
C ARG A 41 -3.70 -13.26 11.49
N LEU A 42 -2.49 -12.90 11.04
CA LEU A 42 -1.36 -13.82 10.93
C LEU A 42 -0.45 -13.67 12.15
N PRO A 43 -0.47 -14.62 13.11
CA PRO A 43 0.27 -14.48 14.37
C PRO A 43 1.80 -14.49 14.16
N ASP A 44 2.28 -15.26 13.19
CA ASP A 44 3.72 -15.45 12.93
C ASP A 44 4.27 -14.50 11.86
N LEU A 45 3.53 -13.42 11.57
CA LEU A 45 3.90 -12.46 10.53
C LEU A 45 5.11 -11.64 10.95
N GLN A 46 6.20 -11.74 10.18
CA GLN A 46 7.35 -10.86 10.31
C GLN A 46 7.27 -9.70 9.33
N ARG A 47 7.82 -8.55 9.70
CA ARG A 47 7.92 -7.38 8.83
C ARG A 47 9.28 -6.69 8.97
N SER A 48 9.88 -6.32 7.86
CA SER A 48 11.04 -5.44 7.84
C SER A 48 10.72 -4.04 8.38
N ALA A 49 11.77 -3.26 8.62
CA ALA A 49 11.63 -1.81 8.76
C ALA A 49 11.04 -1.20 7.47
N PHE A 50 10.43 -0.03 7.62
CA PHE A 50 10.00 0.78 6.47
C PHE A 50 11.19 1.49 5.86
N GLU A 51 11.30 1.42 4.54
CA GLU A 51 12.16 2.28 3.74
C GLU A 51 11.31 3.38 3.12
N TRP A 52 11.75 4.63 3.21
CA TRP A 52 10.99 5.80 2.77
C TRP A 52 11.65 6.47 1.56
N ASN A 53 10.83 7.05 0.68
CA ASN A 53 11.28 7.88 -0.44
C ASN A 53 10.35 9.10 -0.54
N ALA A 54 10.90 10.30 -0.41
CA ALA A 54 10.15 11.56 -0.47
C ALA A 54 10.00 12.13 -1.89
N ASP A 55 10.66 11.54 -2.89
CA ASP A 55 10.65 11.97 -4.28
C ASP A 55 10.29 10.78 -5.20
N ALA A 56 9.31 9.99 -4.79
CA ALA A 56 8.89 8.83 -5.57
C ALA A 56 8.09 9.30 -6.79
N SER A 57 8.64 9.03 -7.98
CA SER A 57 7.91 9.11 -9.24
C SER A 57 7.16 7.78 -9.45
N TRP A 58 5.88 7.78 -9.15
CA TRP A 58 5.00 6.64 -9.46
C TRP A 58 4.39 6.83 -10.86
N PRO A 59 4.26 5.79 -11.69
CA PRO A 59 3.58 5.92 -12.97
C PRO A 59 2.22 6.58 -12.79
N GLN A 60 1.90 7.52 -13.69
CA GLN A 60 0.79 8.47 -13.61
C GLN A 60 -0.45 7.84 -12.96
N LEU A 61 -0.69 8.19 -11.70
CA LEU A 61 -1.86 7.71 -10.98
C LEU A 61 -3.07 8.52 -11.49
N PRO A 62 -4.22 7.87 -11.75
CA PRO A 62 -5.41 8.57 -12.18
C PRO A 62 -5.79 9.67 -11.19
N GLY A 63 -5.99 10.89 -11.68
CA GLY A 63 -6.40 12.02 -10.84
C GLY A 63 -5.30 12.64 -9.97
N THR A 64 -4.03 12.23 -10.12
CA THR A 64 -2.91 12.91 -9.49
C THR A 64 -2.17 13.75 -10.53
N GLN A 65 -1.93 15.03 -10.26
CA GLN A 65 -0.84 15.71 -10.97
C GLN A 65 0.47 15.02 -10.57
N ALA A 66 1.49 15.06 -11.42
CA ALA A 66 2.81 14.47 -11.16
C ALA A 66 3.51 15.22 -10.01
N ALA A 67 2.99 15.05 -8.80
CA ALA A 67 3.50 15.61 -7.56
C ALA A 67 4.43 14.58 -6.94
N ARG A 68 5.62 15.05 -6.56
CA ARG A 68 6.54 14.27 -5.72
C ARG A 68 5.78 13.73 -4.54
N SER A 69 5.65 12.41 -4.45
CA SER A 69 4.84 11.77 -3.45
C SER A 69 5.73 11.11 -2.41
N LEU A 70 5.33 11.21 -1.15
CA LEU A 70 5.92 10.40 -0.10
C LEU A 70 5.52 8.95 -0.38
N ALA A 71 6.51 8.08 -0.48
CA ALA A 71 6.32 6.66 -0.61
C ALA A 71 7.09 5.93 0.48
N ARG A 72 6.62 4.72 0.79
CA ARG A 72 7.36 3.78 1.62
C ARG A 72 7.22 2.37 1.08
N ARG A 73 8.17 1.52 1.43
CA ARG A 73 8.06 0.08 1.22
C ARG A 73 8.46 -0.69 2.47
N CYS A 74 7.93 -1.90 2.58
CA CYS A 74 8.40 -2.90 3.54
C CYS A 74 8.19 -4.30 2.97
N VAL A 75 8.88 -5.27 3.55
CA VAL A 75 8.71 -6.69 3.24
C VAL A 75 8.05 -7.37 4.41
N PHE A 76 6.94 -8.05 4.15
CA PHE A 76 6.35 -9.03 5.05
C PHE A 76 6.93 -10.41 4.74
N ILE A 77 7.22 -11.20 5.77
CA ILE A 77 7.74 -12.55 5.62
C ILE A 77 6.81 -13.49 6.39
N ARG A 78 6.38 -14.55 5.73
CA ARG A 78 5.61 -15.66 6.30
C ARG A 78 6.11 -16.95 5.70
N ASP A 79 6.44 -17.95 6.53
CA ASP A 79 6.91 -19.27 6.07
C ASP A 79 8.03 -19.16 5.02
N ASN A 80 9.00 -18.27 5.25
CA ASN A 80 10.09 -17.91 4.33
C ASN A 80 9.67 -17.35 2.96
N ALA A 81 8.38 -17.07 2.74
CA ALA A 81 7.89 -16.41 1.54
C ALA A 81 7.78 -14.89 1.77
N PRO A 82 8.49 -14.05 1.00
CA PRO A 82 8.38 -12.61 1.11
C PRO A 82 7.17 -12.05 0.34
N LEU A 83 6.63 -10.96 0.84
CA LEU A 83 5.62 -10.11 0.20
C LEU A 83 6.07 -8.66 0.33
N LEU A 84 6.40 -8.03 -0.80
CA LEU A 84 6.77 -6.62 -0.86
C LEU A 84 5.51 -5.77 -0.94
N LEU A 85 5.34 -4.85 0.01
CA LEU A 85 4.32 -3.82 -0.02
C LEU A 85 4.98 -2.47 -0.27
N THR A 86 4.54 -1.77 -1.31
CA THR A 86 4.88 -0.37 -1.54
C THR A 86 3.62 0.48 -1.47
N GLU A 87 3.68 1.57 -0.73
CA GLU A 87 2.59 2.52 -0.54
C GLU A 87 3.06 3.90 -0.96
N VAL A 88 2.21 4.61 -1.70
CA VAL A 88 2.40 5.99 -2.13
C VAL A 88 1.26 6.82 -1.54
N PHE A 89 1.63 7.82 -0.77
CA PHE A 89 0.72 8.78 -0.16
C PHE A 89 0.52 9.93 -1.13
N VAL A 90 -0.71 10.09 -1.60
CA VAL A 90 -1.10 11.15 -2.53
C VAL A 90 -1.82 12.24 -1.75
N GLU A 91 -1.52 13.50 -2.10
CA GLU A 91 -2.16 14.73 -1.64
C GLU A 91 -3.06 14.52 -0.41
N LEU A 92 -2.44 14.61 0.76
CA LEU A 92 -3.16 14.91 2.00
C LEU A 92 -3.62 16.37 1.85
N ASP A 93 -4.71 16.60 1.10
CA ASP A 93 -5.35 17.91 1.06
C ASP A 93 -5.50 18.39 2.50
N ALA A 94 -4.72 19.39 2.88
CA ALA A 94 -5.11 20.25 3.97
C ALA A 94 -6.47 20.84 3.54
N PRO A 95 -7.51 20.80 4.39
CA PRO A 95 -8.77 21.43 4.04
C PRO A 95 -8.48 22.87 3.62
N ALA A 96 -9.01 23.28 2.46
CA ALA A 96 -8.87 24.64 1.98
C ALA A 96 -9.34 25.60 3.09
N PRO A 97 -8.55 26.64 3.45
CA PRO A 97 -9.00 27.62 4.42
C PRO A 97 -10.21 28.37 3.83
N GLY A 98 -11.39 28.14 4.40
CA GLY A 98 -12.56 29.00 4.30
C GLY A 98 -13.43 28.85 3.05
N ARG A 99 -14.61 28.23 3.22
CA ARG A 99 -15.85 28.76 2.62
C ARG A 99 -16.82 29.10 3.73
N THR A 100 -16.62 30.28 4.31
CA THR A 100 -17.74 31.03 4.90
C THR A 100 -18.60 31.52 3.74
N SER A 101 -19.88 31.15 3.76
CA SER A 101 -20.97 31.83 3.05
C SER A 101 -22.01 32.19 4.09
#